data_AF-C1N7I3-F1
#
_entry.id   AF-C1N7I3-F1
#
_cell.length_a   1.000
_cell.length_b   1.000
_cell.length_c   1.000
_cell.angle_alpha   90.00
_cell.angle_beta   90.00
_cell.angle_gamma   90.00
#
_symmetry.space_group_name_H-M   'P 1'
#
loop_
_entity.id
_entity.type
_entity.pdbx_description
1 polymer ?
#
loop_
_entity_poly.entity_id
_entity_poly.type
_entity_poly.pdbx_seq_one_letter_code
_entity_poly.pdbx_strand_id
1 'polypeptide(L)'
;MAAAQVHAAIAALYGADPVAQKNANDFLVAFALTNDAWEVSIALTRSDDPSVQYFGANMLHGKVKSDFASLPATHRASFATAVAARLDDLASRGPASALAARRMCLALACASTRAGAEAATATTNRAMALASCASADASKMTLALEIAAAIAEETRELDRATRVECVCALVPRIVEVLGLSERILDAAARDASLAGLRGAALRAALAWLRLDEDNVGGCALSPGQLSRCRAGLLRGAVDALRVDVASDAAVEFLSAVLSPGAVGDDALDESNALRAIIGGLCAQRDAMMAGEEGEDLARAVCRVAVAVSEKDAGALARPDAPAECLNLTDLVLCAAEAHARPVMEAAADYFLMLNTVSVSSRHPSLGEPLFKRLVGACVRRATLPADFTTWDAAEEDEDTFGRFREQILADVLDNCYGMIRSRCLLEIGGALASARSWQDAEAAVFAARAVAAPLRCVLYTGSHTTAFAW
;
A
#
# COMPACT_ATOMS: atom_id res chain seq x y z
N MET A 1 24.23 -37.68 -9.48
CA MET A 1 23.00 -38.48 -9.23
C MET A 1 21.79 -37.62 -8.79
N ALA A 2 21.84 -36.28 -8.88
CA ALA A 2 20.90 -35.44 -8.14
C ALA A 2 19.61 -35.04 -8.89
N ALA A 3 19.64 -34.75 -10.19
CA ALA A 3 18.49 -34.15 -10.87
C ALA A 3 17.24 -35.05 -10.94
N ALA A 4 17.39 -36.33 -11.29
CA ALA A 4 16.25 -37.26 -11.43
C ALA A 4 15.55 -37.54 -10.08
N GLN A 5 16.33 -37.62 -8.99
CA GLN A 5 15.77 -37.80 -7.64
C GLN A 5 15.03 -36.55 -7.17
N VAL A 6 15.57 -35.37 -7.46
CA VAL A 6 14.90 -34.10 -7.17
C VAL A 6 13.63 -33.94 -7.99
N HIS A 7 13.63 -34.32 -9.27
CA HIS A 7 12.42 -34.37 -10.10
C HIS A 7 11.34 -35.28 -9.50
N ALA A 8 11.71 -36.49 -9.07
CA ALA A 8 10.76 -37.41 -8.43
C ALA A 8 10.21 -36.86 -7.11
N ALA A 9 11.04 -36.19 -6.32
CA ALA A 9 10.60 -35.52 -5.10
C ALA A 9 9.64 -34.35 -5.40
N ILE A 10 9.89 -33.55 -6.43
CA ILE A 10 8.96 -32.49 -6.85
C ILE A 10 7.61 -33.07 -7.28
N ALA A 11 7.61 -34.17 -8.04
CA ALA A 11 6.38 -34.86 -8.42
C ALA A 11 5.62 -35.39 -7.20
N ALA A 12 6.32 -35.92 -6.19
CA ALA A 12 5.71 -36.37 -4.95
C ALA A 12 5.16 -35.20 -4.10
N LEU A 13 5.85 -34.06 -4.10
CA LEU A 13 5.42 -32.84 -3.39
C LEU A 13 4.09 -32.29 -3.93
N TYR A 14 3.88 -32.34 -5.26
CA TYR A 14 2.62 -31.95 -5.89
C TYR A 14 1.62 -33.11 -6.05
N GLY A 15 1.94 -34.29 -5.50
CA GLY A 15 1.05 -35.46 -5.48
C GLY A 15 -0.08 -35.32 -4.46
N ALA A 16 -0.83 -36.41 -4.22
CA ALA A 16 -1.98 -36.41 -3.30
C ALA A 16 -1.73 -37.09 -1.94
N ASP A 17 -0.61 -37.82 -1.78
CA ASP A 17 -0.30 -38.55 -0.54
C ASP A 17 0.41 -37.63 0.49
N PRO A 18 -0.22 -37.32 1.65
CA PRO A 18 0.35 -36.42 2.65
C PRO A 18 1.69 -36.90 3.23
N VAL A 19 1.90 -38.23 3.33
CA VAL A 19 3.14 -38.77 3.88
C VAL A 19 4.27 -38.62 2.86
N ALA A 20 4.00 -38.94 1.59
CA ALA A 20 4.96 -38.72 0.51
C ALA A 20 5.29 -37.23 0.31
N GLN A 21 4.29 -36.34 0.39
CA GLN A 21 4.50 -34.89 0.32
C GLN A 21 5.43 -34.39 1.42
N LYS A 22 5.20 -34.82 2.68
CA LYS A 22 6.06 -34.44 3.80
C LYS A 22 7.49 -34.93 3.60
N ASN A 23 7.68 -36.20 3.25
CA ASN A 23 9.00 -36.78 3.02
C ASN A 23 9.73 -36.10 1.85
N ALA A 24 9.00 -35.76 0.78
CA ALA A 24 9.53 -35.03 -0.36
C ALA A 24 9.95 -33.61 0.04
N ASN A 25 9.13 -32.90 0.81
CA ASN A 25 9.46 -31.57 1.32
C ASN A 25 10.71 -31.60 2.20
N ASP A 26 10.80 -32.53 3.17
CA ASP A 26 11.95 -32.67 4.06
C ASP A 26 13.24 -32.95 3.26
N PHE A 27 13.17 -33.83 2.25
CA PHE A 27 14.27 -34.09 1.33
C PHE A 27 14.67 -32.84 0.54
N LEU A 28 13.70 -32.11 -0.03
CA LEU A 28 13.96 -30.94 -0.87
C LEU A 28 14.55 -29.76 -0.07
N VAL A 29 14.08 -29.56 1.17
CA VAL A 29 14.65 -28.57 2.10
C VAL A 29 16.09 -28.93 2.44
N ALA A 30 16.38 -30.19 2.76
CA ALA A 30 17.74 -30.64 3.03
C ALA A 30 18.64 -30.51 1.79
N PHE A 31 18.12 -30.89 0.61
CA PHE A 31 18.84 -30.80 -0.66
C PHE A 31 19.20 -29.35 -1.01
N ALA A 32 18.31 -28.39 -0.76
CA ALA A 32 18.55 -26.97 -1.01
C ALA A 32 19.76 -26.40 -0.24
N LEU A 33 20.22 -27.06 0.81
CA LEU A 33 21.42 -26.65 1.56
C LEU A 33 22.73 -27.18 0.94
N THR A 34 22.66 -28.10 -0.01
CA THR A 34 23.83 -28.74 -0.63
C THR A 34 24.47 -27.87 -1.72
N ASN A 35 25.71 -28.19 -2.10
CA ASN A 35 26.39 -27.54 -3.24
C ASN A 35 25.77 -27.94 -4.59
N ASP A 36 25.30 -29.19 -4.72
CA ASP A 36 24.65 -29.69 -5.94
C ASP A 36 23.39 -28.89 -6.32
N ALA A 37 22.75 -28.24 -5.33
CA ALA A 37 21.58 -27.40 -5.56
C ALA A 37 21.83 -26.23 -6.51
N TRP A 38 23.07 -25.72 -6.62
CA TRP A 38 23.41 -24.68 -7.59
C TRP A 38 23.20 -25.15 -9.03
N GLU A 39 23.74 -26.31 -9.40
CA GLU A 39 23.63 -26.84 -10.75
C GLU A 39 22.24 -27.42 -11.02
N VAL A 40 21.68 -28.12 -10.04
CA VAL A 40 20.35 -28.75 -10.18
C VAL A 40 19.26 -27.70 -10.34
N SER A 41 19.25 -26.62 -9.55
CA SER A 41 18.22 -25.57 -9.70
C SER A 41 18.22 -24.94 -11.09
N ILE A 42 19.39 -24.68 -11.66
CA ILE A 42 19.52 -24.22 -13.06
C ILE A 42 19.06 -25.31 -14.04
N ALA A 43 19.37 -26.59 -13.79
CA ALA A 43 18.89 -27.69 -14.64
C ALA A 43 17.36 -27.81 -14.66
N LEU A 44 16.71 -27.70 -13.50
CA LEU A 44 15.25 -27.78 -13.36
C LEU A 44 14.52 -26.69 -14.16
N THR A 45 15.11 -25.50 -14.27
CA THR A 45 14.55 -24.40 -15.09
C THR A 45 14.47 -24.71 -16.58
N ARG A 46 15.16 -25.77 -17.05
CA ARG A 46 15.10 -26.22 -18.45
C ARG A 46 13.98 -27.21 -18.73
N SER A 47 13.34 -27.77 -17.69
CA SER A 47 12.26 -28.75 -17.80
C SER A 47 11.10 -28.22 -18.64
N ASP A 48 10.35 -29.09 -19.30
CA ASP A 48 9.12 -28.71 -20.00
C ASP A 48 7.91 -28.57 -19.05
N ASP A 49 8.03 -29.03 -17.80
CA ASP A 49 6.98 -28.91 -16.78
C ASP A 49 7.08 -27.54 -16.07
N PRO A 50 6.04 -26.67 -16.17
CA PRO A 50 6.01 -25.38 -15.51
C PRO A 50 6.23 -25.42 -13.99
N SER A 51 5.72 -26.45 -13.32
CA SER A 51 5.83 -26.61 -11.86
C SER A 51 7.27 -26.87 -11.45
N VAL A 52 7.98 -27.67 -12.26
CA VAL A 52 9.40 -27.96 -12.08
C VAL A 52 10.26 -26.74 -12.42
N GLN A 53 9.94 -26.03 -13.51
CA GLN A 53 10.64 -24.78 -13.87
C GLN A 53 10.57 -23.76 -12.73
N TYR A 54 9.37 -23.54 -12.19
CA TYR A 54 9.14 -22.62 -11.09
C TYR A 54 9.90 -23.04 -9.82
N PHE A 55 9.84 -24.34 -9.48
CA PHE A 55 10.57 -24.87 -8.34
C PHE A 55 12.10 -24.65 -8.49
N GLY A 56 12.65 -24.90 -9.68
CA GLY A 56 14.05 -24.63 -10.00
C GLY A 56 14.41 -23.15 -9.81
N ALA A 57 13.59 -22.24 -10.35
CA ALA A 57 13.79 -20.79 -10.19
C ALA A 57 13.71 -20.35 -8.72
N ASN A 58 12.78 -20.91 -7.95
CA ASN A 58 12.61 -20.61 -6.53
C ASN A 58 13.77 -21.12 -5.68
N MET A 59 14.22 -22.35 -5.93
CA MET A 59 15.40 -22.93 -5.28
C MET A 59 16.64 -22.10 -5.58
N LEU A 60 16.84 -21.70 -6.84
CA LEU A 60 17.97 -20.86 -7.24
C LEU A 60 17.95 -19.52 -6.51
N HIS A 61 16.79 -18.84 -6.45
CA HIS A 61 16.64 -17.60 -5.69
C HIS A 61 17.01 -17.79 -4.20
N GLY A 62 16.54 -18.86 -3.57
CA GLY A 62 16.90 -19.20 -2.19
C GLY A 62 18.40 -19.45 -1.99
N LYS A 63 19.05 -20.15 -2.93
CA LYS A 63 20.51 -20.37 -2.93
C LYS A 63 21.28 -19.07 -3.05
N VAL A 64 20.90 -18.19 -3.98
CA VAL A 64 21.54 -16.87 -4.12
C VAL A 64 21.37 -16.04 -2.85
N LYS A 65 20.19 -16.06 -2.23
CA LYS A 65 19.95 -15.28 -1.02
C LYS A 65 20.78 -15.75 0.18
N SER A 66 20.95 -17.07 0.34
CA SER A 66 21.57 -17.68 1.52
C SER A 66 23.07 -17.98 1.38
N ASP A 67 23.54 -18.32 0.18
CA ASP A 67 24.83 -19.00 -0.02
C ASP A 67 25.68 -18.33 -1.12
N PHE A 68 25.26 -17.18 -1.67
CA PHE A 68 26.03 -16.52 -2.74
C PHE A 68 27.47 -16.17 -2.36
N ALA A 69 27.74 -15.94 -1.07
CA ALA A 69 29.07 -15.67 -0.57
C ALA A 69 30.04 -16.85 -0.75
N SER A 70 29.54 -18.10 -0.83
CA SER A 70 30.39 -19.27 -1.07
C SER A 70 30.90 -19.37 -2.51
N LEU A 71 30.29 -18.64 -3.45
CA LEU A 71 30.80 -18.55 -4.82
C LEU A 71 32.10 -17.73 -4.85
N PRO A 72 33.14 -18.20 -5.57
CA PRO A 72 34.37 -17.44 -5.77
C PRO A 72 34.08 -16.04 -6.33
N ALA A 73 34.71 -15.01 -5.77
CA ALA A 73 34.46 -13.61 -6.15
C ALA A 73 34.59 -13.36 -7.67
N THR A 74 35.55 -14.02 -8.32
CA THR A 74 35.78 -13.96 -9.77
C THR A 74 34.64 -14.53 -10.61
N HIS A 75 33.78 -15.37 -10.04
CA HIS A 75 32.67 -16.03 -10.74
C HIS A 75 31.30 -15.37 -10.46
N ARG A 76 31.22 -14.42 -9.53
CA ARG A 76 29.93 -13.82 -9.12
C ARG A 76 29.27 -13.02 -10.25
N ALA A 77 30.04 -12.20 -10.97
CA ALA A 77 29.53 -11.42 -12.10
C ALA A 77 29.12 -12.30 -13.30
N SER A 78 29.94 -13.33 -13.62
CA SER A 78 29.62 -14.27 -14.69
C SER A 78 28.40 -15.13 -14.35
N PHE A 79 28.21 -15.47 -13.07
CA PHE A 79 26.99 -16.13 -12.59
C PHE A 79 25.75 -15.26 -12.81
N ALA A 80 25.76 -13.98 -12.43
CA ALA A 80 24.63 -13.08 -12.68
C ALA A 80 24.29 -13.00 -14.18
N THR A 81 25.31 -12.98 -15.05
CA THR A 81 25.13 -13.01 -16.51
C THR A 81 24.50 -14.33 -16.99
N ALA A 82 24.89 -15.46 -16.42
CA ALA A 82 24.30 -16.76 -16.74
C ALA A 82 22.84 -16.86 -16.29
N VAL A 83 22.49 -16.29 -15.13
CA VAL A 83 21.10 -16.18 -14.64
C VAL A 83 20.28 -15.29 -15.58
N ALA A 84 20.83 -14.17 -16.04
CA ALA A 84 20.18 -13.31 -17.03
C ALA A 84 19.88 -14.04 -18.35
N ALA A 85 20.85 -14.81 -18.87
CA ALA A 85 20.65 -15.61 -20.07
C ALA A 85 19.58 -16.71 -19.87
N ARG A 86 19.47 -17.28 -18.67
CA ARG A 86 18.39 -18.23 -18.35
C ARG A 86 17.02 -17.56 -18.31
N LEU A 87 16.95 -16.34 -17.79
CA LEU A 87 15.73 -15.54 -17.81
C LEU A 87 15.28 -15.26 -19.26
N ASP A 88 16.20 -14.91 -20.17
CA ASP A 88 15.86 -14.73 -21.60
C ASP A 88 15.24 -15.97 -22.22
N ASP A 89 15.86 -17.14 -21.97
CA ASP A 89 15.36 -18.42 -22.44
C ASP A 89 13.94 -18.69 -21.91
N LEU A 90 13.71 -18.54 -20.60
CA LEU A 90 12.37 -18.72 -20.01
C LEU A 90 11.34 -17.73 -20.57
N ALA A 91 11.71 -16.47 -20.74
CA ALA A 91 10.82 -15.45 -21.30
C ALA A 91 10.41 -15.75 -22.76
N SER A 92 11.28 -16.43 -23.52
CA SER A 92 11.01 -16.80 -24.91
C SER A 92 10.09 -18.01 -25.07
N ARG A 93 9.89 -18.82 -24.02
CA ARG A 93 9.10 -20.07 -24.04
C ARG A 93 7.58 -19.87 -23.91
N GLY A 94 7.13 -18.62 -23.80
CA GLY A 94 5.72 -18.26 -23.75
C GLY A 94 5.08 -18.39 -22.35
N PRO A 95 3.73 -18.37 -22.26
CA PRO A 95 3.00 -18.20 -21.00
C PRO A 95 3.25 -19.29 -19.95
N ALA A 96 3.50 -20.54 -20.39
CA ALA A 96 3.75 -21.67 -19.49
C ALA A 96 4.97 -21.44 -18.59
N SER A 97 5.98 -20.70 -19.07
CA SER A 97 7.21 -20.38 -18.33
C SER A 97 7.16 -19.01 -17.63
N ALA A 98 6.05 -18.26 -17.74
CA ALA A 98 5.96 -16.89 -17.22
C ALA A 98 6.19 -16.80 -15.71
N LEU A 99 5.65 -17.76 -14.93
CA LEU A 99 5.82 -17.76 -13.48
C LEU A 99 7.28 -18.04 -13.08
N ALA A 100 7.94 -18.98 -13.78
CA ALA A 100 9.36 -19.27 -13.57
C ALA A 100 10.23 -18.07 -13.98
N ALA A 101 9.91 -17.39 -15.09
CA ALA A 101 10.58 -16.17 -15.51
C ALA A 101 10.46 -15.04 -14.48
N ARG A 102 9.26 -14.78 -13.95
CA ARG A 102 9.07 -13.78 -12.87
C ARG A 102 9.87 -14.13 -11.62
N ARG A 103 9.89 -15.40 -11.21
CA ARG A 103 10.71 -15.85 -10.07
C ARG A 103 12.21 -15.70 -10.36
N MET A 104 12.63 -15.90 -11.60
CA MET A 104 14.01 -15.69 -12.05
C MET A 104 14.43 -14.21 -12.03
N CYS A 105 13.51 -13.25 -12.19
CA CYS A 105 13.78 -11.82 -11.98
C CYS A 105 14.32 -11.55 -10.57
N LEU A 106 13.74 -12.20 -9.54
CA LEU A 106 14.21 -12.10 -8.16
C LEU A 106 15.61 -12.70 -8.01
N ALA A 107 15.83 -13.90 -8.54
CA ALA A 107 17.15 -14.55 -8.50
C ALA A 107 18.23 -13.68 -9.18
N LEU A 108 17.89 -13.08 -10.32
CA LEU A 108 18.78 -12.19 -11.06
C LEU A 108 19.09 -10.92 -10.26
N ALA A 109 18.08 -10.22 -9.74
CA ALA A 109 18.27 -9.02 -8.92
C ALA A 109 19.15 -9.32 -7.70
N CYS A 110 18.82 -10.39 -6.97
CA CYS A 110 19.53 -10.89 -5.80
C CYS A 110 21.01 -11.18 -6.10
N ALA A 111 21.29 -11.83 -7.24
CA ALA A 111 22.65 -12.16 -7.66
C ALA A 111 23.43 -10.92 -8.11
N SER A 112 22.77 -10.02 -8.84
CA SER A 112 23.39 -8.82 -9.39
C SER A 112 23.75 -7.80 -8.31
N THR A 113 22.87 -7.55 -7.33
CA THR A 113 23.17 -6.63 -6.22
C THR A 113 24.31 -7.15 -5.34
N ARG A 114 24.36 -8.47 -5.09
CA ARG A 114 25.46 -9.11 -4.35
C ARG A 114 26.76 -9.24 -5.15
N ALA A 115 26.69 -9.28 -6.48
CA ALA A 115 27.86 -9.26 -7.35
C ALA A 115 28.52 -7.87 -7.41
N GLY A 116 27.76 -6.81 -7.12
CA GLY A 116 28.24 -5.44 -6.98
C GLY A 116 27.52 -4.44 -7.90
N ALA A 117 27.86 -3.16 -7.73
CA ALA A 117 27.18 -2.03 -8.36
C ALA A 117 27.14 -2.10 -9.90
N GLU A 118 28.18 -2.62 -10.55
CA GLU A 118 28.24 -2.79 -12.01
C GLU A 118 27.21 -3.80 -12.51
N ALA A 119 27.10 -4.96 -11.85
CA ALA A 119 26.14 -6.01 -12.21
C ALA A 119 24.69 -5.55 -11.93
N ALA A 120 24.46 -4.84 -10.82
CA ALA A 120 23.17 -4.21 -10.54
C ALA A 120 22.78 -3.21 -11.66
N THR A 121 23.72 -2.35 -12.08
CA THR A 121 23.51 -1.38 -13.17
C THR A 121 23.22 -2.07 -14.50
N ALA A 122 23.95 -3.13 -14.85
CA ALA A 122 23.71 -3.93 -16.05
C ALA A 122 22.31 -4.58 -16.04
N THR A 123 21.84 -5.00 -14.88
CA THR A 123 20.51 -5.60 -14.72
C THR A 123 19.40 -4.55 -14.85
N THR A 124 19.61 -3.34 -14.34
CA THR A 124 18.71 -2.21 -14.60
C THR A 124 18.67 -1.85 -16.08
N ASN A 125 19.82 -1.83 -16.78
CA ASN A 125 19.86 -1.62 -18.24
C ASN A 125 19.02 -2.64 -19.00
N ARG A 126 19.07 -3.90 -18.55
CA ARG A 126 18.28 -4.99 -19.12
C ARG A 126 16.78 -4.78 -18.91
N ALA A 127 16.34 -4.35 -17.73
CA ALA A 127 14.93 -3.99 -17.50
C ALA A 127 14.47 -2.90 -18.46
N MET A 128 15.27 -1.85 -18.66
CA MET A 128 14.98 -0.77 -19.59
C MET A 128 14.90 -1.26 -21.04
N ALA A 129 15.84 -2.13 -21.47
CA ALA A 129 15.85 -2.70 -22.81
C ALA A 129 14.63 -3.60 -23.07
N LEU A 130 14.24 -4.43 -22.10
CA LEU A 130 13.04 -5.28 -22.19
C LEU A 130 11.79 -4.43 -22.42
N ALA A 131 11.65 -3.32 -21.69
CA ALA A 131 10.53 -2.42 -21.86
C ALA A 131 10.53 -1.67 -23.20
N SER A 132 11.69 -1.23 -23.70
CA SER A 132 11.80 -0.54 -24.98
C SER A 132 11.41 -1.42 -26.18
N CYS A 133 11.66 -2.73 -26.11
CA CYS A 133 11.29 -3.69 -27.16
C CYS A 133 9.83 -4.19 -27.04
N ALA A 134 9.09 -3.78 -26.01
CA ALA A 134 7.83 -4.38 -25.62
C ALA A 134 6.60 -3.58 -26.09
N SER A 135 6.65 -2.84 -27.21
CA SER A 135 5.59 -1.88 -27.58
C SER A 135 4.15 -2.44 -27.67
N ALA A 136 3.93 -3.76 -27.54
CA ALA A 136 2.64 -4.37 -27.18
C ALA A 136 2.76 -5.69 -26.38
N ASP A 137 3.91 -5.99 -25.77
CA ASP A 137 4.16 -7.29 -25.10
C ASP A 137 4.05 -7.16 -23.58
N ALA A 138 2.85 -7.43 -23.05
CA ALA A 138 2.56 -7.35 -21.62
C ALA A 138 3.47 -8.26 -20.77
N SER A 139 3.94 -9.38 -21.31
CA SER A 139 4.86 -10.29 -20.60
C SER A 139 6.22 -9.64 -20.41
N LYS A 140 6.80 -9.06 -21.47
CA LYS A 140 8.06 -8.32 -21.37
C LYS A 140 7.96 -7.08 -20.49
N MET A 141 6.84 -6.35 -20.56
CA MET A 141 6.59 -5.23 -19.65
C MET A 141 6.53 -5.69 -18.20
N THR A 142 5.86 -6.82 -17.92
CA THR A 142 5.83 -7.43 -16.58
C THR A 142 7.24 -7.74 -16.10
N LEU A 143 8.04 -8.46 -16.89
CA LEU A 143 9.41 -8.81 -16.50
C LEU A 143 10.30 -7.58 -16.29
N ALA A 144 10.15 -6.53 -17.11
CA ALA A 144 10.89 -5.29 -16.93
C ALA A 144 10.57 -4.61 -15.59
N LEU A 145 9.28 -4.53 -15.22
CA LEU A 145 8.84 -3.97 -13.94
C LEU A 145 9.26 -4.83 -12.75
N GLU A 146 9.18 -6.15 -12.86
CA GLU A 146 9.61 -7.11 -11.83
C GLU A 146 11.12 -7.01 -11.57
N ILE A 147 11.95 -6.93 -12.62
CA ILE A 147 13.39 -6.71 -12.47
C ILE A 147 13.66 -5.35 -11.81
N ALA A 148 12.98 -4.30 -12.26
CA ALA A 148 13.16 -2.96 -11.71
C ALA A 148 12.82 -2.94 -10.21
N ALA A 149 11.65 -3.44 -9.80
CA ALA A 149 11.27 -3.53 -8.40
C ALA A 149 12.27 -4.36 -7.58
N ALA A 150 12.59 -5.58 -8.06
CA ALA A 150 13.44 -6.51 -7.33
C ALA A 150 14.86 -6.00 -7.11
N ILE A 151 15.46 -5.27 -8.06
CA ILE A 151 16.79 -4.68 -7.88
C ILE A 151 16.80 -3.68 -6.73
N ALA A 152 15.81 -2.80 -6.66
CA ALA A 152 15.76 -1.78 -5.62
C ALA A 152 15.50 -2.42 -4.25
N GLU A 153 14.58 -3.39 -4.17
CA GLU A 153 14.28 -4.13 -2.94
C GLU A 153 15.49 -4.94 -2.45
N GLU A 154 16.13 -5.74 -3.31
CA GLU A 154 17.30 -6.53 -2.93
C GLU A 154 18.51 -5.66 -2.59
N THR A 155 18.60 -4.43 -3.10
CA THR A 155 19.65 -3.47 -2.71
C THR A 155 19.46 -3.01 -1.26
N ARG A 156 18.21 -2.79 -0.82
CA ARG A 156 17.89 -2.37 0.55
C ARG A 156 18.22 -3.45 1.59
N GLU A 157 18.10 -4.72 1.19
CA GLU A 157 18.40 -5.89 2.01
C GLU A 157 19.91 -6.19 2.15
N LEU A 158 20.78 -5.47 1.43
CA LEU A 158 22.24 -5.64 1.56
C LEU A 158 22.77 -5.08 2.89
N ASP A 159 23.96 -5.53 3.25
CA ASP A 159 24.75 -4.89 4.30
C ASP A 159 25.09 -3.43 3.90
N ARG A 160 25.36 -2.59 4.90
CA ARG A 160 25.53 -1.15 4.68
C ARG A 160 26.62 -0.81 3.65
N ALA A 161 27.76 -1.51 3.66
CA ALA A 161 28.88 -1.17 2.79
C ALA A 161 28.54 -1.45 1.32
N THR A 162 28.04 -2.65 1.03
CA THR A 162 27.63 -3.03 -0.33
C THR A 162 26.40 -2.22 -0.80
N ARG A 163 25.49 -1.89 0.13
CA ARG A 163 24.31 -1.07 -0.15
C ARG A 163 24.71 0.32 -0.63
N VAL A 164 25.60 1.02 0.07
CA VAL A 164 26.05 2.37 -0.30
C VAL A 164 26.62 2.38 -1.72
N GLU A 165 27.48 1.41 -2.06
CA GLU A 165 28.04 1.29 -3.41
C GLU A 165 26.97 1.10 -4.49
N CYS A 166 26.00 0.21 -4.24
CA CYS A 166 24.90 -0.04 -5.17
C CYS A 166 23.97 1.18 -5.29
N VAL A 167 23.62 1.83 -4.18
CA VAL A 167 22.76 3.02 -4.16
C VAL A 167 23.43 4.16 -4.93
N CYS A 168 24.73 4.41 -4.74
CA CYS A 168 25.50 5.40 -5.51
C CYS A 168 25.42 5.18 -7.03
N ALA A 169 25.41 3.92 -7.48
CA ALA A 169 25.31 3.59 -8.91
C ALA A 169 23.87 3.61 -9.44
N LEU A 170 22.90 3.25 -8.61
CA LEU A 170 21.50 3.09 -9.01
C LEU A 170 20.69 4.39 -8.91
N VAL A 171 20.82 5.18 -7.84
CA VAL A 171 20.03 6.40 -7.62
C VAL A 171 20.04 7.37 -8.81
N PRO A 172 21.17 7.62 -9.52
CA PRO A 172 21.17 8.46 -10.72
C PRO A 172 20.19 8.03 -11.81
N ARG A 173 19.76 6.76 -11.79
CA ARG A 173 18.88 6.14 -12.77
C ARG A 173 17.40 6.18 -12.38
N ILE A 174 17.06 6.72 -11.21
CA ILE A 174 15.67 6.79 -10.73
C ILE A 174 14.73 7.41 -11.77
N VAL A 175 15.17 8.47 -12.47
CA VAL A 175 14.37 9.17 -13.49
C VAL A 175 13.99 8.27 -14.67
N GLU A 176 14.86 7.32 -15.03
CA GLU A 176 14.61 6.35 -16.10
C GLU A 176 13.49 5.37 -15.70
N VAL A 177 13.59 4.82 -14.48
CA VAL A 177 12.64 3.82 -13.96
C VAL A 177 11.28 4.43 -13.65
N LEU A 178 11.25 5.64 -13.09
CA LEU A 178 10.01 6.39 -12.92
C LEU A 178 9.37 6.70 -14.28
N GLY A 179 10.17 7.06 -15.29
CA GLY A 179 9.67 7.28 -16.65
C GLY A 179 9.16 6.01 -17.32
N LEU A 180 9.76 4.86 -17.05
CA LEU A 180 9.24 3.56 -17.48
C LEU A 180 7.87 3.28 -16.87
N SER A 181 7.77 3.43 -15.55
CA SER A 181 6.53 3.17 -14.80
C SER A 181 5.40 4.10 -15.25
N GLU A 182 5.69 5.38 -15.47
CA GLU A 182 4.75 6.38 -16.00
C GLU A 182 4.22 5.98 -17.37
N ARG A 183 5.10 5.61 -18.31
CA ARG A 183 4.71 5.20 -19.65
C ARG A 183 3.81 3.96 -19.64
N ILE A 184 4.10 2.97 -18.79
CA ILE A 184 3.30 1.76 -18.68
C ILE A 184 1.93 2.07 -18.05
N LEU A 185 1.88 2.93 -17.02
CA LEU A 185 0.62 3.38 -16.44
C LEU A 185 -0.25 4.11 -17.46
N ASP A 186 0.33 5.04 -18.22
CA ASP A 186 -0.37 5.76 -19.29
C ASP A 186 -0.85 4.81 -20.40
N ALA A 187 -0.06 3.80 -20.76
CA ALA A 187 -0.47 2.77 -21.71
C ALA A 187 -1.63 1.92 -21.17
N ALA A 188 -1.53 1.49 -19.91
CA ALA A 188 -2.56 0.72 -19.23
C ALA A 188 -3.85 1.52 -19.00
N ALA A 189 -3.78 2.86 -18.89
CA ALA A 189 -4.96 3.72 -18.85
C ALA A 189 -5.74 3.68 -20.18
N ARG A 190 -5.04 3.50 -21.32
CA ARG A 190 -5.65 3.45 -22.66
C ARG A 190 -6.05 2.04 -23.11
N ASP A 191 -5.42 1.02 -22.57
CA ASP A 191 -5.62 -0.38 -22.95
C ASP A 191 -5.95 -1.25 -21.72
N ALA A 192 -7.20 -1.71 -21.66
CA ALA A 192 -7.70 -2.55 -20.57
C ALA A 192 -6.95 -3.89 -20.45
N SER A 193 -6.37 -4.42 -21.54
CA SER A 193 -5.57 -5.66 -21.48
C SER A 193 -4.30 -5.51 -20.64
N LEU A 194 -3.84 -4.27 -20.44
CA LEU A 194 -2.67 -3.92 -19.66
C LEU A 194 -3.02 -3.49 -18.22
N ALA A 195 -4.30 -3.53 -17.82
CA ALA A 195 -4.74 -3.06 -16.49
C ALA A 195 -4.00 -3.75 -15.34
N GLY A 196 -3.64 -5.03 -15.49
CA GLY A 196 -2.85 -5.77 -14.50
C GLY A 196 -1.43 -5.25 -14.27
N LEU A 197 -0.89 -4.44 -15.19
CA LEU A 197 0.44 -3.84 -15.07
C LEU A 197 0.46 -2.60 -14.18
N ARG A 198 -0.68 -1.97 -13.90
CA ARG A 198 -0.75 -0.72 -13.11
C ARG A 198 -0.11 -0.89 -11.73
N GLY A 199 -0.49 -1.96 -11.02
CA GLY A 199 0.08 -2.27 -9.71
C GLY A 199 1.58 -2.58 -9.76
N ALA A 200 2.04 -3.29 -10.78
CA ALA A 200 3.47 -3.58 -10.96
C ALA A 200 4.28 -2.30 -11.25
N ALA A 201 3.74 -1.38 -12.05
CA ALA A 201 4.37 -0.11 -12.35
C ALA A 201 4.51 0.77 -11.10
N LEU A 202 3.46 0.84 -10.27
CA LEU A 202 3.47 1.60 -9.02
C LEU A 202 4.45 1.00 -8.00
N ARG A 203 4.50 -0.33 -7.86
CA ARG A 203 5.48 -1.01 -6.97
C ARG A 203 6.91 -0.79 -7.43
N ALA A 204 7.19 -0.90 -8.74
CA ALA A 204 8.52 -0.62 -9.28
C ALA A 204 8.94 0.83 -9.02
N ALA A 205 8.04 1.80 -9.25
CA ALA A 205 8.31 3.19 -8.94
C ALA A 205 8.56 3.40 -7.43
N LEU A 206 7.74 2.81 -6.57
CA LEU A 206 7.86 2.93 -5.11
C LEU A 206 9.16 2.34 -4.57
N ALA A 207 9.56 1.16 -5.05
CA ALA A 207 10.79 0.49 -4.63
C ALA A 207 12.02 1.38 -4.89
N TRP A 208 12.03 2.08 -6.03
CA TRP A 208 13.09 3.02 -6.39
C TRP A 208 13.01 4.35 -5.65
N LEU A 209 11.80 4.85 -5.35
CA LEU A 209 11.64 6.02 -4.48
C LEU A 209 12.15 5.75 -3.07
N ARG A 210 12.02 4.53 -2.55
CA ARG A 210 12.54 4.13 -1.23
C ARG A 210 14.02 3.71 -1.24
N LEU A 211 14.72 3.91 -2.36
CA LEU A 211 16.13 3.53 -2.47
C LEU A 211 17.01 4.59 -1.80
N ASP A 212 17.51 4.27 -0.62
CA ASP A 212 18.37 5.16 0.16
C ASP A 212 19.53 4.41 0.83
N GLU A 213 20.62 5.12 1.14
CA GLU A 213 21.86 4.53 1.69
C GLU A 213 21.67 4.01 3.13
N ASP A 214 20.86 4.70 3.92
CA ASP A 214 20.66 4.45 5.35
C ASP A 214 19.47 3.52 5.64
N ASN A 215 18.70 3.17 4.61
CA ASN A 215 17.44 2.42 4.65
C ASN A 215 16.42 3.03 5.63
N VAL A 216 16.31 4.36 5.66
CA VAL A 216 15.37 5.08 6.53
C VAL A 216 13.92 4.87 6.08
N GLY A 217 13.70 4.49 4.81
CA GLY A 217 12.41 4.04 4.29
C GLY A 217 11.47 5.13 3.78
N GLY A 218 11.90 6.40 3.86
CA GLY A 218 11.21 7.53 3.23
C GLY A 218 11.43 7.58 1.71
N CYS A 219 10.56 8.27 0.99
CA CYS A 219 10.74 8.49 -0.45
C CYS A 219 11.82 9.54 -0.74
N ALA A 220 12.70 9.26 -1.69
CA ALA A 220 13.80 10.11 -2.14
C ALA A 220 13.34 11.37 -2.89
N LEU A 221 12.07 11.40 -3.34
CA LEU A 221 11.44 12.57 -3.93
C LEU A 221 10.18 12.92 -3.14
N SER A 222 10.07 14.20 -2.80
CA SER A 222 8.85 14.79 -2.26
C SER A 222 7.74 14.83 -3.33
N PRO A 223 6.45 14.97 -2.95
CA PRO A 223 5.34 15.10 -3.90
C PRO A 223 5.54 16.20 -4.96
N GLY A 224 6.07 17.37 -4.57
CA GLY A 224 6.35 18.48 -5.47
C GLY A 224 7.47 18.15 -6.47
N GLN A 225 8.58 17.58 -5.98
CA GLN A 225 9.66 17.10 -6.86
C GLN A 225 9.17 16.02 -7.83
N LEU A 226 8.39 15.05 -7.34
CA LEU A 226 7.82 13.99 -8.17
C LEU A 226 6.83 14.54 -9.19
N SER A 227 5.98 15.49 -8.81
CA SER A 227 5.05 16.15 -9.73
C SER A 227 5.78 16.89 -10.84
N ARG A 228 6.89 17.59 -10.55
CA ARG A 228 7.67 18.30 -11.57
C ARG A 228 8.28 17.37 -12.62
N CYS A 229 8.80 16.21 -12.19
CA CYS A 229 9.50 15.31 -13.11
C CYS A 229 8.58 14.26 -13.75
N ARG A 230 7.51 13.85 -13.05
CA ARG A 230 6.64 12.69 -13.37
C ARG A 230 5.20 12.88 -12.87
N ALA A 231 4.56 14.00 -13.21
CA ALA A 231 3.16 14.25 -12.84
C ALA A 231 2.20 13.12 -13.27
N GLY A 232 2.50 12.40 -14.36
CA GLY A 232 1.71 11.28 -14.84
C GLY A 232 1.69 10.09 -13.88
N LEU A 233 2.75 9.90 -13.08
CA LEU A 233 2.76 8.86 -12.03
C LEU A 233 1.74 9.16 -10.94
N LEU A 234 1.71 10.39 -10.42
CA LEU A 234 0.75 10.78 -9.37
C LEU A 234 -0.69 10.67 -9.88
N ARG A 235 -0.95 11.19 -11.09
CA ARG A 235 -2.26 11.07 -11.73
C ARG A 235 -2.66 9.61 -11.96
N GLY A 236 -1.77 8.81 -12.55
CA GLY A 236 -2.00 7.40 -12.82
C GLY A 236 -2.21 6.56 -11.55
N ALA A 237 -1.54 6.91 -10.45
CA ALA A 237 -1.77 6.30 -9.15
C ALA A 237 -3.17 6.61 -8.61
N VAL A 238 -3.61 7.87 -8.69
CA VAL A 238 -4.97 8.27 -8.30
C VAL A 238 -6.02 7.55 -9.16
N ASP A 239 -5.83 7.47 -10.47
CA ASP A 239 -6.74 6.75 -11.37
C ASP A 239 -6.78 5.24 -11.08
N ALA A 240 -5.66 4.65 -10.65
CA ALA A 240 -5.55 3.24 -10.31
C ALA A 240 -6.30 2.84 -9.03
N LEU A 241 -6.75 3.79 -8.20
CA LEU A 241 -7.59 3.51 -7.02
C LEU A 241 -8.92 2.83 -7.40
N ARG A 242 -9.44 3.12 -8.61
CA ARG A 242 -10.68 2.54 -9.15
C ARG A 242 -10.53 1.11 -9.68
N VAL A 243 -9.33 0.56 -9.64
CA VAL A 243 -8.99 -0.68 -10.32
C VAL A 243 -8.63 -1.70 -9.25
N ASP A 244 -9.53 -2.64 -8.96
CA ASP A 244 -9.43 -3.57 -7.83
C ASP A 244 -8.03 -4.19 -7.67
N VAL A 245 -7.48 -4.74 -8.76
CA VAL A 245 -6.16 -5.41 -8.75
C VAL A 245 -4.95 -4.48 -8.52
N ALA A 246 -5.13 -3.17 -8.70
CA ALA A 246 -4.08 -2.16 -8.55
C ALA A 246 -4.32 -1.18 -7.40
N SER A 247 -5.51 -1.19 -6.79
CA SER A 247 -5.92 -0.22 -5.77
C SER A 247 -5.00 -0.25 -4.55
N ASP A 248 -4.65 -1.43 -4.03
CA ASP A 248 -3.72 -1.54 -2.91
C ASP A 248 -2.33 -0.96 -3.22
N ALA A 249 -1.82 -1.21 -4.43
CA ALA A 249 -0.53 -0.67 -4.86
C ALA A 249 -0.59 0.86 -5.03
N ALA A 250 -1.74 1.40 -5.46
CA ALA A 250 -1.97 2.84 -5.55
C ALA A 250 -2.07 3.50 -4.17
N VAL A 251 -2.80 2.90 -3.24
CA VAL A 251 -2.87 3.37 -1.85
C VAL A 251 -1.49 3.34 -1.21
N GLU A 252 -0.73 2.25 -1.36
CA GLU A 252 0.63 2.16 -0.82
C GLU A 252 1.55 3.23 -1.42
N PHE A 253 1.53 3.38 -2.75
CA PHE A 253 2.35 4.37 -3.46
C PHE A 253 2.04 5.79 -3.00
N LEU A 254 0.76 6.19 -3.00
CA LEU A 254 0.34 7.53 -2.63
C LEU A 254 0.64 7.81 -1.15
N SER A 255 0.34 6.85 -0.27
CA SER A 255 0.61 7.00 1.17
C SER A 255 2.10 7.15 1.45
N ALA A 256 2.95 6.38 0.77
CA ALA A 256 4.41 6.45 0.94
C ALA A 256 5.00 7.77 0.40
N VAL A 257 4.46 8.29 -0.71
CA VAL A 257 4.88 9.59 -1.27
C VAL A 257 4.42 10.76 -0.39
N LEU A 258 3.27 10.62 0.27
CA LEU A 258 2.74 11.64 1.18
C LEU A 258 3.36 11.57 2.59
N SER A 259 3.90 10.42 2.99
CA SER A 259 4.59 10.22 4.27
C SER A 259 5.85 11.09 4.39
N PRO A 260 6.34 11.37 5.61
CA PRO A 260 7.61 12.05 5.81
C PRO A 260 8.74 11.36 5.03
N GLY A 261 9.45 12.12 4.20
CA GLY A 261 10.50 11.64 3.32
C GLY A 261 11.43 12.79 2.91
N ALA A 262 11.81 12.84 1.64
CA ALA A 262 12.55 13.96 1.10
C ALA A 262 11.84 15.29 1.38
N VAL A 263 12.60 16.28 1.84
CA VAL A 263 12.09 17.63 2.06
C VAL A 263 11.92 18.28 0.70
N GLY A 264 10.73 18.81 0.42
CA GLY A 264 10.47 19.54 -0.82
C GLY A 264 11.28 20.83 -0.87
N ASP A 265 11.96 21.07 -1.99
CA ASP A 265 12.78 22.27 -2.17
C ASP A 265 11.94 23.54 -2.40
N ASP A 266 10.69 23.38 -2.83
CA ASP A 266 9.78 24.47 -3.19
C ASP A 266 8.37 24.22 -2.62
N ALA A 267 7.91 25.12 -1.76
CA ALA A 267 6.62 25.00 -1.07
C ALA A 267 5.42 25.15 -2.02
N LEU A 268 5.56 25.89 -3.12
CA LEU A 268 4.49 26.06 -4.11
C LEU A 268 4.31 24.77 -4.91
N ASP A 269 5.40 24.12 -5.31
CA ASP A 269 5.37 22.82 -5.98
C ASP A 269 4.76 21.74 -5.09
N GLU A 270 5.12 21.69 -3.80
CA GLU A 270 4.48 20.80 -2.81
C GLU A 270 2.97 21.05 -2.74
N SER A 271 2.56 22.32 -2.61
CA SER A 271 1.16 22.70 -2.54
C SER A 271 0.39 22.35 -3.82
N ASN A 272 1.00 22.55 -4.99
CA ASN A 272 0.41 22.22 -6.28
C ASN A 272 0.24 20.71 -6.45
N ALA A 273 1.25 19.91 -6.09
CA ALA A 273 1.18 18.46 -6.14
C ALA A 273 0.10 17.92 -5.21
N LEU A 274 0.03 18.44 -3.98
CA LEU A 274 -1.01 18.05 -3.02
C LEU A 274 -2.41 18.39 -3.56
N ARG A 275 -2.61 19.60 -4.08
CA ARG A 275 -3.90 19.99 -4.68
C ARG A 275 -4.27 19.15 -5.89
N ALA A 276 -3.31 18.73 -6.71
CA ALA A 276 -3.56 17.85 -7.84
C ALA A 276 -4.04 16.46 -7.39
N ILE A 277 -3.41 15.88 -6.36
CA ILE A 277 -3.85 14.61 -5.75
C ILE A 277 -5.27 14.78 -5.21
N ILE A 278 -5.51 15.82 -4.40
CA ILE A 278 -6.83 16.10 -3.80
C ILE A 278 -7.91 16.27 -4.88
N GLY A 279 -7.63 17.04 -5.93
CA GLY A 279 -8.55 17.25 -7.04
C GLY A 279 -8.88 15.93 -7.75
N GLY A 280 -7.88 15.06 -7.94
CA GLY A 280 -8.06 13.73 -8.51
C GLY A 280 -8.91 12.79 -7.65
N LEU A 281 -8.77 12.84 -6.31
CA LEU A 281 -9.64 12.11 -5.38
C LEU A 281 -11.08 12.64 -5.45
N CYS A 282 -11.26 13.96 -5.43
CA CYS A 282 -12.57 14.60 -5.54
C CYS A 282 -13.30 14.27 -6.84
N ALA A 283 -12.56 14.11 -7.95
CA ALA A 283 -13.12 13.70 -9.23
C ALA A 283 -13.70 12.27 -9.23
N GLN A 284 -13.50 11.50 -8.15
CA GLN A 284 -14.04 10.14 -7.99
C GLN A 284 -15.32 10.06 -7.18
N ARG A 285 -15.87 11.21 -6.74
CA ARG A 285 -17.08 11.29 -5.92
C ARG A 285 -18.22 10.44 -6.46
N ASP A 286 -18.59 10.59 -7.73
CA ASP A 286 -19.75 9.89 -8.28
C ASP A 286 -19.57 8.37 -8.28
N ALA A 287 -18.34 7.89 -8.55
CA ALA A 287 -18.01 6.48 -8.52
C ALA A 287 -17.96 5.92 -7.09
N MET A 288 -17.44 6.68 -6.13
CA MET A 288 -17.48 6.32 -4.72
C MET A 288 -18.92 6.19 -4.23
N MET A 289 -19.80 7.11 -4.61
CA MET A 289 -21.17 7.14 -4.09
C MET A 289 -22.13 6.18 -4.80
N ALA A 290 -21.64 5.28 -5.67
CA ALA A 290 -22.44 4.34 -6.46
C ALA A 290 -22.98 3.13 -5.66
N GLY A 291 -23.27 3.30 -4.37
CA GLY A 291 -23.76 2.23 -3.49
C GLY A 291 -22.65 1.25 -3.08
N GLU A 292 -22.96 -0.05 -3.03
CA GLU A 292 -21.99 -1.08 -2.62
C GLU A 292 -20.81 -1.21 -3.60
N GLU A 293 -21.03 -1.00 -4.90
CA GLU A 293 -19.97 -1.03 -5.93
C GLU A 293 -18.89 0.04 -5.69
N GLY A 294 -19.24 1.14 -5.03
CA GLY A 294 -18.33 2.23 -4.72
C GLY A 294 -17.60 2.08 -3.39
N GLU A 295 -17.92 1.08 -2.57
CA GLU A 295 -17.40 0.99 -1.19
C GLU A 295 -15.88 0.77 -1.15
N ASP A 296 -15.35 -0.14 -1.97
CA ASP A 296 -13.91 -0.42 -1.99
C ASP A 296 -13.10 0.79 -2.46
N LEU A 297 -13.62 1.51 -3.46
CA LEU A 297 -13.04 2.78 -3.89
C LEU A 297 -13.14 3.84 -2.79
N ALA A 298 -14.28 3.94 -2.11
CA ALA A 298 -14.47 4.88 -1.01
C ALA A 298 -13.44 4.63 0.11
N ARG A 299 -13.22 3.36 0.48
CA ARG A 299 -12.21 2.94 1.44
C ARG A 299 -10.80 3.33 0.99
N ALA A 300 -10.46 3.07 -0.27
CA ALA A 300 -9.15 3.41 -0.83
C ALA A 300 -8.90 4.93 -0.84
N VAL A 301 -9.89 5.72 -1.25
CA VAL A 301 -9.82 7.19 -1.25
C VAL A 301 -9.69 7.74 0.17
N CYS A 302 -10.44 7.21 1.14
CA CYS A 302 -10.34 7.61 2.55
C CYS A 302 -8.92 7.36 3.10
N ARG A 303 -8.31 6.21 2.81
CA ARG A 303 -6.92 5.92 3.23
C ARG A 303 -5.91 6.91 2.65
N VAL A 304 -6.06 7.29 1.38
CA VAL A 304 -5.19 8.33 0.77
C VAL A 304 -5.47 9.70 1.38
N ALA A 305 -6.73 10.02 1.67
CA ALA A 305 -7.10 11.28 2.32
C ALA A 305 -6.49 11.39 3.73
N VAL A 306 -6.42 10.28 4.49
CA VAL A 306 -5.69 10.22 5.76
C VAL A 306 -4.22 10.59 5.55
N ALA A 307 -3.53 9.97 4.60
CA ALA A 307 -2.14 10.29 4.30
C ALA A 307 -1.94 11.77 3.88
N VAL A 308 -2.91 12.36 3.17
CA VAL A 308 -2.93 13.79 2.85
C VAL A 308 -3.04 14.64 4.14
N SER A 309 -3.88 14.24 5.09
CA SER A 309 -4.04 14.94 6.37
C SER A 309 -2.86 14.80 7.32
N GLU A 310 -2.21 13.63 7.34
CA GLU A 310 -1.00 13.40 8.12
C GLU A 310 0.18 14.22 7.60
N LYS A 311 0.27 14.41 6.28
CA LYS A 311 1.33 15.22 5.67
C LYS A 311 1.25 16.68 6.10
N ASP A 312 0.06 17.29 6.01
CA ASP A 312 -0.12 18.71 6.36
C ASP A 312 -1.59 19.06 6.71
N ALA A 313 -2.02 18.66 7.91
CA ALA A 313 -3.33 19.02 8.45
C ALA A 313 -3.52 20.55 8.51
N GLY A 314 -2.45 21.31 8.76
CA GLY A 314 -2.48 22.77 8.82
C GLY A 314 -2.89 23.41 7.49
N ALA A 315 -2.28 22.95 6.38
CA ALA A 315 -2.61 23.43 5.04
C ALA A 315 -4.03 23.06 4.59
N LEU A 316 -4.54 21.90 5.03
CA LEU A 316 -5.92 21.50 4.79
C LEU A 316 -6.91 22.36 5.56
N ALA A 317 -6.57 22.69 6.82
CA ALA A 317 -7.52 23.28 7.74
C ALA A 317 -7.49 24.80 7.80
N ARG A 318 -6.44 25.48 7.33
CA ARG A 318 -6.21 26.94 7.48
C ARG A 318 -7.41 27.83 7.08
N PRO A 319 -7.51 29.07 7.60
CA PRO A 319 -8.67 29.93 7.36
C PRO A 319 -8.89 30.32 5.89
N ASP A 320 -7.85 30.28 5.08
CA ASP A 320 -7.85 30.52 3.64
C ASP A 320 -7.67 29.22 2.83
N ALA A 321 -8.09 28.08 3.40
CA ALA A 321 -7.98 26.76 2.77
C ALA A 321 -8.58 26.78 1.35
N PRO A 322 -7.86 26.27 0.34
CA PRO A 322 -8.39 26.14 -1.01
C PRO A 322 -9.67 25.31 -1.05
N ALA A 323 -10.54 25.60 -2.01
CA ALA A 323 -11.83 24.91 -2.16
C ALA A 323 -11.65 23.39 -2.30
N GLU A 324 -10.57 22.95 -2.95
CA GLU A 324 -10.20 21.55 -3.12
C GLU A 324 -10.01 20.84 -1.77
N CYS A 325 -9.37 21.49 -0.79
CA CYS A 325 -9.18 20.93 0.56
C CYS A 325 -10.52 20.77 1.29
N LEU A 326 -11.41 21.76 1.18
CA LEU A 326 -12.75 21.68 1.77
C LEU A 326 -13.61 20.60 1.10
N ASN A 327 -13.49 20.46 -0.22
CA ASN A 327 -14.16 19.40 -0.99
C ASN A 327 -13.68 18.01 -0.57
N LEU A 328 -12.40 17.84 -0.21
CA LEU A 328 -11.89 16.58 0.31
C LEU A 328 -12.56 16.22 1.64
N THR A 329 -12.65 17.17 2.57
CA THR A 329 -13.31 16.92 3.86
C THR A 329 -14.77 16.53 3.67
N ASP A 330 -15.50 17.24 2.79
CA ASP A 330 -16.90 16.89 2.49
C ASP A 330 -17.00 15.52 1.81
N LEU A 331 -16.08 15.18 0.90
CA LEU A 331 -16.03 13.87 0.26
C LEU A 331 -15.84 12.74 1.27
N VAL A 332 -14.85 12.85 2.16
CA VAL A 332 -14.55 11.85 3.20
C VAL A 332 -15.75 11.67 4.13
N LEU A 333 -16.39 12.78 4.54
CA LEU A 333 -17.59 12.71 5.37
C LEU A 333 -18.77 12.06 4.63
N CYS A 334 -19.02 12.43 3.37
CA CYS A 334 -20.06 11.80 2.56
C CYS A 334 -19.83 10.30 2.39
N ALA A 335 -18.58 9.86 2.19
CA ALA A 335 -18.23 8.45 2.12
C ALA A 335 -18.55 7.71 3.44
N ALA A 336 -18.13 8.28 4.58
CA ALA A 336 -18.42 7.73 5.90
C ALA A 336 -19.94 7.69 6.22
N GLU A 337 -20.70 8.65 5.71
CA GLU A 337 -22.15 8.71 5.83
C GLU A 337 -22.89 7.71 4.92
N ALA A 338 -22.32 7.36 3.76
CA ALA A 338 -22.96 6.52 2.75
C ALA A 338 -22.67 5.01 2.93
N HIS A 339 -21.41 4.64 3.15
CA HIS A 339 -20.95 3.23 3.08
C HIS A 339 -20.79 2.55 4.45
N ALA A 340 -20.62 1.22 4.47
CA ALA A 340 -20.52 0.46 5.70
C ALA A 340 -19.32 0.85 6.59
N ARG A 341 -19.25 0.21 7.78
CA ARG A 341 -18.25 0.50 8.83
C ARG A 341 -16.79 0.52 8.34
N PRO A 342 -16.33 -0.34 7.41
CA PRO A 342 -14.96 -0.30 6.92
C PRO A 342 -14.55 1.04 6.30
N VAL A 343 -15.48 1.81 5.73
CA VAL A 343 -15.20 3.14 5.19
C VAL A 343 -15.08 4.18 6.30
N MET A 344 -15.91 4.09 7.36
CA MET A 344 -15.75 4.93 8.54
C MET A 344 -14.41 4.65 9.26
N GLU A 345 -14.03 3.38 9.38
CA GLU A 345 -12.70 2.99 9.90
C GLU A 345 -11.57 3.61 9.08
N ALA A 346 -11.64 3.52 7.74
CA ALA A 346 -10.66 4.14 6.86
C ALA A 346 -10.66 5.69 6.90
N ALA A 347 -11.76 6.31 7.32
CA ALA A 347 -11.93 7.77 7.37
C ALA A 347 -11.65 8.38 8.75
N ALA A 348 -11.64 7.57 9.83
CA ALA A 348 -11.60 8.05 11.20
C ALA A 348 -10.37 8.95 11.46
N ASP A 349 -9.19 8.46 11.09
CA ASP A 349 -7.92 9.16 11.31
C ASP A 349 -7.87 10.51 10.59
N TYR A 350 -8.60 10.70 9.49
CA TYR A 350 -8.67 11.98 8.80
C TYR A 350 -9.27 13.07 9.70
N PHE A 351 -10.37 12.75 10.38
CA PHE A 351 -11.03 13.68 11.30
C PHE A 351 -10.23 13.89 12.58
N LEU A 352 -9.59 12.82 13.09
CA LEU A 352 -8.68 12.92 14.23
C LEU A 352 -7.49 13.83 13.89
N MET A 353 -6.94 13.72 12.68
CA MET A 353 -5.82 14.54 12.23
C MET A 353 -6.16 15.99 12.04
N LEU A 354 -7.33 16.31 11.47
CA LEU A 354 -7.85 17.67 11.44
C LEU A 354 -7.94 18.30 12.84
N ASN A 355 -8.15 17.48 13.88
CA ASN A 355 -8.26 17.99 15.24
C ASN A 355 -6.92 18.45 15.86
N THR A 356 -5.79 18.08 15.25
CA THR A 356 -4.47 18.55 15.71
C THR A 356 -4.23 20.04 15.42
N VAL A 357 -4.99 20.63 14.49
CA VAL A 357 -4.96 22.06 14.19
C VAL A 357 -5.86 22.80 15.18
N SER A 358 -5.45 23.91 15.79
CA SER A 358 -6.31 24.63 16.73
C SER A 358 -7.58 25.18 16.07
N VAL A 359 -8.72 25.15 16.77
CA VAL A 359 -10.03 25.59 16.24
C VAL A 359 -10.00 27.03 15.72
N SER A 360 -9.28 27.93 16.41
CA SER A 360 -9.10 29.33 16.01
C SER A 360 -8.37 29.51 14.68
N SER A 361 -7.60 28.50 14.26
CA SER A 361 -6.80 28.50 13.04
C SER A 361 -7.45 27.70 11.92
N ARG A 362 -8.70 27.24 12.09
CA ARG A 362 -9.42 26.46 11.06
C ARG A 362 -10.34 27.33 10.20
N HIS A 363 -10.58 26.89 8.98
CA HIS A 363 -11.66 27.39 8.14
C HIS A 363 -13.01 27.16 8.84
N PRO A 364 -13.94 28.14 8.84
CA PRO A 364 -15.21 28.03 9.57
C PRO A 364 -16.06 26.80 9.22
N SER A 365 -16.00 26.33 7.97
CA SER A 365 -16.72 25.12 7.54
C SER A 365 -16.21 23.82 8.17
N LEU A 366 -14.99 23.83 8.69
CA LEU A 366 -14.35 22.70 9.39
C LEU A 366 -14.57 22.75 10.90
N GLY A 367 -15.47 23.62 11.35
CA GLY A 367 -15.93 23.73 12.73
C GLY A 367 -17.22 22.95 12.96
N GLU A 368 -18.17 23.59 13.65
CA GLU A 368 -19.35 22.93 14.19
C GLU A 368 -20.21 22.13 13.16
N PRO A 369 -20.53 22.63 11.95
CA PRO A 369 -21.39 21.91 11.02
C PRO A 369 -20.84 20.54 10.60
N LEU A 370 -19.51 20.44 10.47
CA LEU A 370 -18.81 19.21 10.14
C LEU A 370 -18.99 18.17 11.25
N PHE A 371 -18.64 18.55 12.48
CA PHE A 371 -18.68 17.63 13.62
C PHE A 371 -20.10 17.23 14.00
N LYS A 372 -21.10 18.09 13.76
CA LYS A 372 -22.51 17.72 13.91
C LYS A 372 -22.92 16.57 12.97
N ARG A 373 -22.57 16.67 11.68
CA ARG A 373 -22.80 15.59 10.72
C ARG A 373 -22.03 14.32 11.09
N LEU A 374 -20.78 14.47 11.51
CA LEU A 374 -19.93 13.36 11.92
C LEU A 374 -20.50 12.59 13.12
N VAL A 375 -21.03 13.28 14.15
CA VAL A 375 -21.74 12.61 15.27
C VAL A 375 -22.89 11.76 14.73
N GLY A 376 -23.71 12.31 13.83
CA GLY A 376 -24.80 11.56 13.20
C GLY A 376 -24.30 10.33 12.43
N ALA A 377 -23.18 10.44 11.71
CA ALA A 377 -22.57 9.32 11.02
C ALA A 377 -22.05 8.24 12.00
N CYS A 378 -21.33 8.63 13.06
CA CYS A 378 -20.83 7.73 14.08
C CYS A 378 -21.96 6.96 14.77
N VAL A 379 -23.03 7.64 15.17
CA VAL A 379 -24.20 6.99 15.81
C VAL A 379 -24.81 5.97 14.86
N ARG A 380 -25.03 6.31 13.58
CA ARG A 380 -25.57 5.35 12.59
C ARG A 380 -24.66 4.16 12.37
N ARG A 381 -23.33 4.34 12.40
CA ARG A 381 -22.36 3.25 12.21
C ARG A 381 -22.18 2.38 13.45
N ALA A 382 -22.47 2.91 14.63
CA ALA A 382 -22.51 2.16 15.88
C ALA A 382 -23.74 1.26 16.02
N THR A 383 -24.76 1.41 15.16
CA THR A 383 -25.99 0.60 15.21
C THR A 383 -25.70 -0.85 14.82
N LEU A 384 -26.22 -1.78 15.63
CA LEU A 384 -26.25 -3.21 15.32
C LEU A 384 -27.14 -3.51 14.10
N PRO A 385 -26.91 -4.62 13.38
CA PRO A 385 -27.81 -5.04 12.29
C PRO A 385 -29.28 -5.11 12.73
N ALA A 386 -30.20 -4.82 11.81
CA ALA A 386 -31.64 -4.76 12.12
C ALA A 386 -32.21 -6.12 12.55
N ASP A 387 -31.62 -7.20 12.06
CA ASP A 387 -31.91 -8.60 12.34
C ASP A 387 -31.03 -9.20 13.45
N PHE A 388 -30.21 -8.39 14.11
CA PHE A 388 -29.34 -8.84 15.19
C PHE A 388 -30.14 -9.48 16.33
N THR A 389 -29.75 -10.69 16.70
CA THR A 389 -30.33 -11.44 17.83
C THR A 389 -29.26 -11.87 18.82
N THR A 390 -28.19 -12.48 18.32
CA THR A 390 -27.02 -12.96 19.08
C THR A 390 -25.79 -12.89 18.19
N TRP A 391 -24.60 -12.83 18.80
CA TRP A 391 -23.33 -12.86 18.07
C TRP A 391 -23.10 -14.16 17.30
N ASP A 392 -23.59 -15.29 17.80
CA ASP A 392 -23.51 -16.58 17.09
C ASP A 392 -24.26 -16.59 15.75
N ALA A 393 -25.25 -15.69 15.58
CA ALA A 393 -26.08 -15.58 14.38
C ALA A 393 -25.73 -14.35 13.52
N ALA A 394 -24.81 -13.49 13.95
CA ALA A 394 -24.43 -12.29 13.23
C ALA A 394 -23.42 -12.61 12.12
N GLU A 395 -23.48 -11.87 11.01
CA GLU A 395 -22.46 -11.96 9.94
C GLU A 395 -21.11 -11.38 10.37
N GLU A 396 -21.14 -10.35 11.23
CA GLU A 396 -19.95 -9.71 11.78
C GLU A 396 -19.64 -10.28 13.17
N ASP A 397 -18.37 -10.55 13.40
CA ASP A 397 -17.83 -11.06 14.65
C ASP A 397 -17.87 -10.01 15.78
N GLU A 398 -18.15 -10.46 17.02
CA GLU A 398 -18.29 -9.60 18.21
C GLU A 398 -17.02 -8.78 18.48
N ASP A 399 -15.84 -9.40 18.39
CA ASP A 399 -14.58 -8.73 18.67
C ASP A 399 -14.29 -7.65 17.61
N THR A 400 -14.63 -7.93 16.34
CA THR A 400 -14.48 -6.98 15.24
C THR A 400 -15.37 -5.75 15.42
N PHE A 401 -16.66 -5.96 15.71
CA PHE A 401 -17.58 -4.86 15.99
C PHE A 401 -17.22 -4.09 17.26
N GLY A 402 -16.84 -4.81 18.31
CA GLY A 402 -16.38 -4.26 19.58
C GLY A 402 -15.15 -3.37 19.40
N ARG A 403 -14.15 -3.83 18.64
CA ARG A 403 -12.96 -3.05 18.30
C ARG A 403 -13.34 -1.78 17.55
N PHE A 404 -14.19 -1.89 16.54
CA PHE A 404 -14.65 -0.72 15.78
C PHE A 404 -15.36 0.31 16.67
N ARG A 405 -16.24 -0.12 17.57
CA ARG A 405 -16.93 0.79 18.48
C ARG A 405 -15.99 1.40 19.51
N GLU A 406 -15.28 0.58 20.25
CA GLU A 406 -14.53 1.03 21.43
C GLU A 406 -13.21 1.70 21.09
N GLN A 407 -12.56 1.35 19.97
CA GLN A 407 -11.25 1.90 19.61
C GLN A 407 -11.30 2.95 18.51
N ILE A 408 -12.33 2.92 17.64
CA ILE A 408 -12.42 3.86 16.52
C ILE A 408 -13.51 4.88 16.77
N LEU A 409 -14.77 4.44 16.89
CA LEU A 409 -15.89 5.38 17.06
C LEU A 409 -15.83 6.16 18.37
N ALA A 410 -15.37 5.54 19.45
CA ALA A 410 -15.23 6.22 20.73
C ALA A 410 -14.27 7.42 20.65
N ASP A 411 -13.14 7.27 19.97
CA ASP A 411 -12.14 8.33 19.77
C ASP A 411 -12.68 9.44 18.87
N VAL A 412 -13.38 9.08 17.79
CA VAL A 412 -14.03 10.07 16.91
C VAL A 412 -15.14 10.82 17.64
N LEU A 413 -15.94 10.14 18.46
CA LEU A 413 -17.01 10.76 19.25
C LEU A 413 -16.46 11.66 20.37
N ASP A 414 -15.38 11.26 21.04
CA ASP A 414 -14.67 12.11 21.99
C ASP A 414 -14.16 13.38 21.32
N ASN A 415 -13.56 13.23 20.14
CA ASN A 415 -13.12 14.34 19.30
C ASN A 415 -14.27 15.30 18.96
N CYS A 416 -15.40 14.76 18.47
CA CYS A 416 -16.62 15.51 18.24
C CYS A 416 -17.09 16.26 19.50
N TYR A 417 -17.11 15.60 20.66
CA TYR A 417 -17.48 16.24 21.92
C TYR A 417 -16.54 17.37 22.30
N GLY A 418 -15.22 17.18 22.16
CA GLY A 418 -14.22 18.24 22.36
C GLY A 418 -14.50 19.47 21.51
N MET A 419 -14.95 19.27 20.27
CA MET A 419 -15.21 20.32 19.28
C MET A 419 -16.54 21.06 19.47
N ILE A 420 -17.65 20.35 19.72
CA ILE A 420 -19.00 20.97 19.74
C ILE A 420 -19.72 20.86 21.09
N ARG A 421 -19.09 20.25 22.10
CA ARG A 421 -19.49 20.24 23.52
C ARG A 421 -20.95 19.86 23.72
N SER A 422 -21.76 20.73 24.33
CA SER A 422 -23.18 20.48 24.61
C SER A 422 -23.99 20.17 23.36
N ARG A 423 -23.60 20.69 22.19
CA ARG A 423 -24.27 20.39 20.93
C ARG A 423 -24.08 18.92 20.53
N CYS A 424 -22.95 18.29 20.86
CA CYS A 424 -22.76 16.85 20.67
C CYS A 424 -23.83 16.05 21.43
N LEU A 425 -24.08 16.41 22.69
CA LEU A 425 -25.09 15.76 23.52
C LEU A 425 -26.51 15.99 23.00
N LEU A 426 -26.79 17.16 22.40
CA LEU A 426 -28.07 17.43 21.76
C LEU A 426 -28.29 16.55 20.53
N GLU A 427 -27.26 16.32 19.70
CA GLU A 427 -27.36 15.41 18.56
C GLU A 427 -27.58 13.96 19.01
N ILE A 428 -26.83 13.50 20.03
CA ILE A 428 -26.99 12.16 20.60
C ILE A 428 -28.38 12.00 21.23
N GLY A 429 -28.84 13.01 21.99
CA GLY A 429 -30.17 13.02 22.60
C GLY A 429 -31.29 13.04 21.54
N GLY A 430 -31.10 13.75 20.44
CA GLY A 430 -32.00 13.74 19.28
C GLY A 430 -32.06 12.37 18.61
N ALA A 431 -30.91 11.69 18.45
CA ALA A 431 -30.86 10.33 17.94
C ALA A 431 -31.60 9.35 18.87
N LEU A 432 -31.40 9.45 20.18
CA LEU A 432 -32.12 8.63 21.16
C LEU A 432 -33.64 8.89 21.14
N ALA A 433 -34.06 10.15 21.06
CA ALA A 433 -35.47 10.54 21.03
C ALA A 433 -36.17 10.12 19.73
N SER A 434 -35.43 9.95 18.63
CA SER A 434 -35.94 9.54 17.32
C SER A 434 -35.74 8.05 17.03
N ALA A 435 -35.17 7.29 17.96
CA ALA A 435 -34.92 5.85 17.83
C ALA A 435 -36.22 5.10 17.52
N ARG A 436 -36.18 4.25 16.48
CA ARG A 436 -37.34 3.44 16.04
C ARG A 436 -37.19 1.97 16.39
N SER A 437 -36.00 1.58 16.82
CA SER A 437 -35.62 0.23 17.21
C SER A 437 -34.79 0.26 18.50
N TRP A 438 -34.65 -0.90 19.15
CA TRP A 438 -33.78 -1.01 20.31
C TRP A 438 -32.30 -0.84 19.92
N GLN A 439 -31.93 -1.22 18.69
CA GLN A 439 -30.60 -1.03 18.14
C GLN A 439 -30.26 0.46 17.98
N ASP A 440 -31.21 1.27 17.48
CA ASP A 440 -31.01 2.73 17.38
C ASP A 440 -30.83 3.37 18.76
N ALA A 441 -31.64 2.95 19.72
CA ALA A 441 -31.54 3.44 21.10
C ALA A 441 -30.22 3.00 21.74
N GLU A 442 -29.79 1.76 21.53
CA GLU A 442 -28.51 1.21 22.01
C GLU A 442 -27.33 2.00 21.43
N ALA A 443 -27.33 2.29 20.13
CA ALA A 443 -26.27 3.04 19.46
C ALA A 443 -26.14 4.46 20.02
N ALA A 444 -27.26 5.13 20.28
CA ALA A 444 -27.27 6.46 20.89
C ALA A 444 -26.78 6.41 22.35
N VAL A 445 -27.16 5.37 23.12
CA VAL A 445 -26.67 5.17 24.50
C VAL A 445 -25.17 4.88 24.51
N PHE A 446 -24.67 4.09 23.57
CA PHE A 446 -23.24 3.88 23.37
C PHE A 446 -22.52 5.20 23.08
N ALA A 447 -23.04 6.02 22.17
CA ALA A 447 -22.42 7.30 21.85
C ALA A 447 -22.41 8.23 23.07
N ALA A 448 -23.50 8.25 23.85
CA ALA A 448 -23.56 8.97 25.12
C ALA A 448 -22.51 8.46 26.12
N ARG A 449 -22.28 7.15 26.20
CA ARG A 449 -21.25 6.54 27.05
C ARG A 449 -19.85 6.93 26.60
N ALA A 450 -19.57 6.89 25.30
CA ALA A 450 -18.26 7.23 24.74
C ALA A 450 -17.83 8.65 25.15
N VAL A 451 -18.77 9.61 25.11
CA VAL A 451 -18.50 11.01 25.51
C VAL A 451 -18.66 11.28 27.02
N ALA A 452 -19.11 10.29 27.81
CA ALA A 452 -19.36 10.45 29.25
C ALA A 452 -18.08 10.49 30.11
N ALA A 453 -17.02 9.79 29.73
CA ALA A 453 -15.74 9.85 30.45
C ALA A 453 -15.11 11.27 30.42
N PRO A 454 -15.02 11.94 29.26
CA PRO A 454 -14.64 13.35 29.16
C PRO A 454 -15.52 14.28 30.00
N LEU A 455 -16.84 14.06 29.98
CA LEU A 455 -17.80 14.82 30.79
C LEU A 455 -17.50 14.72 32.28
N ARG A 456 -17.20 13.52 32.78
CA ARG A 456 -16.83 13.32 34.19
C ARG A 456 -15.56 14.07 34.55
N CYS A 457 -14.53 14.05 33.70
CA CYS A 457 -13.30 14.82 33.93
C CYS A 457 -13.58 16.33 34.05
N VAL A 458 -14.44 16.89 33.20
CA VAL A 458 -14.84 18.32 33.29
C VAL A 458 -15.62 18.60 34.57
N LEU A 459 -16.53 17.71 34.98
CA LEU A 459 -17.33 17.88 36.20
C LEU A 459 -16.47 17.79 37.48
N TYR A 460 -15.49 16.86 37.52
CA TYR A 460 -14.60 16.68 38.67
C TYR A 460 -13.51 17.77 38.76
N THR A 461 -13.01 18.28 37.63
CA THR A 461 -12.07 19.41 37.63
C THR A 461 -12.78 20.74 37.86
N GLY A 462 -14.00 20.92 37.35
CA GLY A 462 -14.85 22.08 37.61
C GLY A 462 -15.28 22.23 39.08
N SER A 463 -15.32 21.13 39.85
CA SER A 463 -15.51 21.18 41.31
C SER A 463 -14.29 21.65 42.11
N HIS A 464 -13.13 21.85 41.48
CA HIS A 464 -11.92 22.40 42.13
C HIS A 464 -11.45 23.75 41.58
N THR A 465 -12.08 24.29 40.54
CA THR A 465 -11.63 25.54 39.89
C THR A 465 -12.72 26.61 39.85
N THR A 466 -13.25 27.00 41.02
CA THR A 466 -13.72 28.38 41.23
C THR A 466 -12.52 29.27 41.58
N ALA A 467 -11.57 29.40 40.65
CA ALA A 467 -10.53 30.42 40.67
C ALA A 467 -9.78 30.36 39.34
N PHE A 468 -10.23 31.14 38.37
CA PHE A 468 -9.43 31.99 37.47
C PHE A 468 -10.30 32.32 36.25
N ALA A 469 -10.59 33.60 36.13
CA ALA A 469 -11.38 34.21 35.07
C ALA A 469 -10.49 34.61 33.89
N TRP A 470 -11.12 34.66 32.70
CA TRP A 470 -10.71 35.20 31.40
C TRP A 470 -9.98 34.26 30.45
#